data_AF-A0A1I0PXH3-F1
#
_entry.id   AF-A0A1I0PXH3-F1
#
_cell.length_a   1.000
_cell.length_b   1.000
_cell.length_c   1.000
_cell.angle_alpha   90.00
_cell.angle_beta   90.00
_cell.angle_gamma   90.00
#
_symmetry.space_group_name_H-M   'P 1'
#
loop_
_entity.id
_entity.type
_entity.pdbx_description
1 polymer ?
#
loop_
_entity_poly.entity_id
_entity_poly.type
_entity_poly.pdbx_seq_one_letter_code
_entity_poly.pdbx_strand_id
1 'polypeptide(L)' 'MTMSIRSIRYNPSTAAYEGRVDVIRGGQTFRYPCSVPGPLNMPMTDVRKSMQRSAARMSDSPPELFSRR' A
#
# COMPACT_ATOMS: atom_id res chain seq x y z
N MET A 1 -0.81 12.83 9.56
CA MET A 1 -0.55 11.95 8.39
C MET A 1 -1.88 11.37 7.97
N THR A 2 -2.28 11.56 6.72
CA THR A 2 -3.57 11.08 6.22
C THR A 2 -3.32 10.02 5.15
N MET A 3 -4.04 8.89 5.20
CA MET A 3 -3.89 7.81 4.24
C MET A 3 -5.21 7.56 3.51
N SER A 4 -5.19 7.65 2.19
CA SER A 4 -6.35 7.45 1.34
C SER A 4 -6.08 6.32 0.36
N ILE A 5 -6.93 5.29 0.37
CA ILE A 5 -6.82 4.17 -0.57
C ILE A 5 -7.61 4.54 -1.83
N ARG A 6 -6.93 4.62 -2.98
CA ARG A 6 -7.56 5.05 -4.25
C ARG A 6 -8.19 3.91 -5.04
N SER A 7 -7.55 2.75 -5.03
CA SER A 7 -7.98 1.60 -5.82
C SER A 7 -7.47 0.32 -5.16
N ILE A 8 -8.34 -0.68 -5.04
CA ILE A 8 -7.98 -2.05 -4.63
C ILE A 8 -8.52 -2.97 -5.72
N ARG A 9 -7.66 -3.82 -6.27
CA ARG A 9 -8.02 -4.90 -7.18
C ARG A 9 -7.49 -6.21 -6.63
N TYR A 10 -8.22 -7.29 -6.87
CA TYR A 10 -7.69 -8.63 -6.59
C TYR A 10 -7.07 -9.20 -7.86
N ASN A 11 -5.87 -9.74 -7.74
CA ASN A 11 -5.16 -10.42 -8.80
C ASN A 11 -5.14 -11.94 -8.49
N PRO A 12 -5.97 -12.75 -9.20
CA PRO A 12 -6.05 -14.18 -8.94
C PRO A 12 -4.76 -14.93 -9.34
N SER A 13 -3.99 -14.41 -10.30
CA SER A 13 -2.73 -15.03 -10.74
C SER A 13 -1.64 -14.98 -9.67
N THR A 14 -1.68 -13.97 -8.80
CA THR A 14 -0.72 -13.80 -7.69
C THR A 14 -1.34 -14.03 -6.31
N ALA A 15 -2.63 -14.38 -6.26
CA ALA A 15 -3.43 -14.50 -5.04
C ALA A 15 -3.19 -13.31 -4.08
N ALA A 16 -3.26 -12.09 -4.64
CA ALA A 16 -2.94 -10.87 -3.92
C ALA A 16 -3.87 -9.71 -4.27
N TYR A 17 -4.14 -8.88 -3.28
CA TYR A 17 -4.80 -7.60 -3.45
C TYR A 17 -3.78 -6.52 -3.77
N GLU A 18 -3.84 -6.00 -4.98
CA GLU A 18 -3.01 -4.88 -5.40
C GLU A 18 -3.80 -3.58 -5.25
N GLY A 19 -3.15 -2.55 -4.74
CA GLY A 19 -3.77 -1.25 -4.61
C GLY A 19 -2.78 -0.12 -4.52
N ARG A 20 -3.34 1.09 -4.48
CA ARG A 20 -2.57 2.33 -4.35
C ARG A 20 -3.04 3.09 -3.14
N VAL A 21 -2.09 3.46 -2.30
CA VAL A 21 -2.33 4.28 -1.11
C VAL A 21 -1.63 5.62 -1.31
N ASP A 22 -2.43 6.68 -1.22
CA ASP A 22 -1.95 8.06 -1.20
C ASP A 22 -1.77 8.46 0.27
N VAL A 23 -0.54 8.85 0.61
CA VAL A 23 -0.14 9.25 1.96
C VAL A 23 0.22 10.72 1.96
N ILE A 24 -0.49 11.52 2.75
CA ILE A 24 -0.24 12.96 2.89
C ILE A 24 0.62 13.21 4.13
N ARG A 25 1.84 13.71 3.92
CA ARG A 25 2.83 14.03 4.96
C ARG A 25 3.49 15.37 4.64
N GLY A 26 3.44 16.33 5.57
CA GLY A 26 4.09 17.64 5.41
C GLY A 26 3.60 18.47 4.22
N GLY A 27 2.34 18.31 3.80
CA GLY A 27 1.79 18.99 2.62
C GLY A 27 2.13 18.34 1.27
N GLN A 28 2.95 17.28 1.28
CA GLN A 28 3.26 16.48 0.09
C GLN A 28 2.42 15.20 0.07
N THR A 29 2.01 14.77 -1.12
CA THR A 29 1.31 13.50 -1.34
C THR A 29 2.26 12.49 -1.92
N PHE A 30 2.52 11.42 -1.16
CA PHE A 30 3.33 10.28 -1.57
C PHE A 30 2.43 9.13 -1.98
N ARG A 31 2.67 8.54 -3.14
CA ARG A 31 1.87 7.42 -3.65
C ARG A 31 2.67 6.14 -3.57
N TYR A 32 2.16 5.18 -2.80
CA TYR A 32 2.79 3.88 -2.63
C TYR A 32 1.95 2.78 -3.27
N PRO A 33 2.51 2.01 -4.22
CA PRO A 33 1.90 0.76 -4.65
C PRO A 33 2.00 -0.25 -3.49
N CYS A 34 0.89 -0.89 -3.14
CA CYS A 34 0.84 -1.88 -2.08
C CYS A 34 0.21 -3.17 -2.61
N SER A 35 0.88 -4.28 -2.39
CA SER A 35 0.40 -5.62 -2.71
C SER A 35 0.25 -6.40 -1.42
N VAL A 36 -0.97 -6.83 -1.11
CA VAL A 36 -1.30 -7.60 0.08
C VAL A 36 -1.63 -9.02 -0.37
N PRO A 37 -0.74 -10.00 -0.15
CA PRO A 37 -1.05 -11.40 -0.43
C PRO A 37 -2.18 -11.87 0.49
N GLY A 38 -3.15 -12.58 -0.07
CA GLY A 38 -4.29 -13.06 0.70
C GLY A 38 -5.33 -13.78 -0.15
N PRO A 39 -6.15 -14.66 0.45
CA PRO A 39 -7.22 -15.36 -0.26
C PRO A 39 -8.31 -14.38 -0.73
N LEU A 40 -9.01 -14.69 -1.83
CA LEU A 40 -10.11 -13.88 -2.37
C LEU A 40 -11.25 -13.63 -1.36
N ASN A 41 -11.43 -14.54 -0.39
CA ASN A 41 -12.43 -14.44 0.67
C ASN A 41 -11.94 -13.61 1.88
N MET A 42 -10.76 -12.98 1.79
CA MET A 42 -10.25 -12.15 2.87
C MET A 42 -11.16 -10.93 3.05
N PRO A 43 -11.59 -10.62 4.28
CA PRO A 43 -12.43 -9.46 4.53
C PRO A 43 -11.70 -8.18 4.10
N MET A 44 -12.40 -7.33 3.35
CA MET A 44 -11.84 -6.08 2.84
C MET A 44 -11.28 -5.18 3.93
N THR A 45 -11.79 -5.27 5.17
CA THR A 45 -11.27 -4.53 6.32
C THR A 45 -9.83 -4.92 6.65
N ASP A 46 -9.51 -6.22 6.61
CA ASP A 46 -8.14 -6.70 6.84
C ASP A 46 -7.21 -6.40 5.67
N VAL A 47 -7.73 -6.47 4.44
CA VAL A 47 -6.98 -6.03 3.24
C VAL A 47 -6.62 -4.55 3.37
N ARG A 48 -7.58 -3.68 3.71
CA ARG A 48 -7.36 -2.24 3.92
C ARG A 48 -6.37 -1.97 5.04
N LYS A 49 -6.51 -2.66 6.18
CA LYS A 49 -5.60 -2.53 7.33
C LYS A 49 -4.17 -2.94 6.96
N SER A 50 -4.01 -4.03 6.23
CA SER A 50 -2.72 -4.50 5.74
C SER A 50 -2.11 -3.51 4.74
N MET A 51 -2.92 -2.98 3.82
CA MET A 51 -2.48 -2.02 2.81
C MET A 51 -2.05 -0.69 3.45
N GLN A 52 -2.81 -0.20 4.45
CA GLN A 52 -2.42 0.95 5.27
C GLN A 52 -1.13 0.70 6.05
N ARG A 53 -0.96 -0.49 6.65
CA ARG A 53 0.27 -0.85 7.37
C ARG A 53 1.49 -0.91 6.45
N SER A 54 1.34 -1.45 5.24
CA SER A 54 2.41 -1.45 4.22
C SER A 54 2.76 -0.03 3.79
N ALA A 55 1.77 0.81 3.47
CA ALA A 55 2.00 2.21 3.11
C ALA A 55 2.62 3.02 4.27
N ALA A 56 2.20 2.76 5.51
CA ALA A 56 2.79 3.36 6.70
C ALA A 56 4.27 2.98 6.82
N ARG A 57 4.60 1.69 6.69
CA ARG A 57 5.98 1.20 6.75
C ARG A 57 6.85 1.79 5.63
N MET A 58 6.32 1.91 4.41
CA MET A 58 7.02 2.53 3.28
C MET A 58 7.17 4.05 3.41
N SER A 59 6.26 4.72 4.11
CA SER A 59 6.34 6.16 4.38
C SER A 59 7.23 6.50 5.58
N ASP A 60 7.30 5.58 6.55
CA ASP A 60 8.15 5.69 7.74
C ASP A 60 9.61 5.33 7.43
N SER A 61 9.82 4.37 6.53
CA SER A 61 11.14 4.13 5.96
C SER A 61 11.53 5.37 5.13
N PRO A 62 12.64 6.07 5.44
CA PRO A 62 13.19 7.03 4.50
C PRO A 62 13.38 6.30 3.15
N PRO A 63 13.24 6.98 2.01
CA PRO A 63 13.61 6.37 0.74
C PRO A 63 15.08 6.00 0.89
N GLU A 64 15.39 4.74 1.17
CA GLU A 64 16.71 4.23 0.89
C GLU A 64 16.89 4.54 -0.57
N LEU A 65 17.82 5.45 -0.83
CA LEU A 65 18.30 5.83 -2.15
C LEU A 65 18.65 4.55 -2.88
N PHE A 66 17.70 3.93 -3.55
CA PHE A 66 17.96 2.90 -4.56
C PHE A 66 18.46 3.61 -5.82
N SER A 67 19.61 4.27 -5.66
CA SER A 67 20.56 4.57 -6.72
C SER A 67 21.68 3.56 -6.57
N ARG A 68 21.48 2.35 -7.10
CA ARG A 68 22.59 1.45 -7.50
C ARG A 68 22.58 1.46 -9.03
N ARG A 69 23.31 2.38 -9.62
CA ARG A 69 24.73 2.31 -10.03
C ARG A 69 24.86 1.67 -11.41
#